data_AF-A0AAN8KA71-F1
#
_entry.id   AF-A0AAN8KA71-F1
#
_cell.length_a   1.000
_cell.length_b   1.000
_cell.length_c   1.000
_cell.angle_alpha   90.00
_cell.angle_beta   90.00
_cell.angle_gamma   90.00
#
_symmetry.space_group_name_H-M   'P 1'
#
loop_
_entity.id
_entity.type
_entity.pdbx_description
1 polymer ?
#
loop_
_entity_poly.entity_id
_entity_poly.type
_entity_poly.pdbx_seq_one_letter_code
_entity_poly.pdbx_strand_id
1 'polypeptide(L)'
;MMFSCCTMDRFVLSLCCIIVVCNGNIINLNVYKDVIIQQHNEFRTTEYAASMNRLAWSDRLANEAAHWVDKCRFEHENGGRGENIFFSNYKQNTRDLILAGLDDWHEERSTWRWTNGDCGFACHYTQMIWGNTTRVGCAAKQCGLLYDKGRLVKNTFFMACYYDPKGNIMGFYPFEIGPSCTKCPAGFKCDRLLCKSVYDMPTKTLAPKSRISTEKPMISTEKPRISTEKPRTTTPPAPSKTPSSTAACTDRLDSCKSWKRSCSTNQAVRISCPKTCNQCNPWAQPQNLQATSVPCEDDKKYVSSCNYWAKLNYCKHNQLMREVYCIKTCKTCY
;
A
#
# COMPACT_ATOMS: atom_id res chain seq x y z
N MET A 1 -3.15 80.02 2.16
CA MET A 1 -4.57 79.85 2.50
C MET A 1 -4.65 78.74 3.53
N MET A 2 -4.59 79.08 4.83
CA MET A 2 -5.75 79.10 5.76
C MET A 2 -6.44 77.72 5.86
N PHE A 3 -6.15 76.90 6.86
CA PHE A 3 -6.64 76.85 8.26
C PHE A 3 -7.97 76.07 8.46
N SER A 4 -7.87 75.09 9.37
CA SER A 4 -8.81 74.71 10.43
C SER A 4 -10.00 73.76 10.18
N CYS A 5 -9.88 72.61 10.86
CA CYS A 5 -10.74 72.13 11.95
C CYS A 5 -12.21 71.76 11.66
N CYS A 6 -12.50 70.47 11.76
CA CYS A 6 -13.73 70.02 12.43
C CYS A 6 -13.38 68.92 13.44
N THR A 7 -13.88 69.12 14.65
CA THR A 7 -13.66 68.41 15.90
C THR A 7 -14.31 67.03 15.96
N MET A 8 -13.79 66.24 16.90
CA MET A 8 -14.18 64.88 17.28
C MET A 8 -15.67 64.66 17.47
N ASP A 9 -16.14 63.46 17.08
CA ASP A 9 -17.23 62.81 17.78
C ASP A 9 -16.82 61.39 18.22
N ARG A 10 -17.00 61.13 19.52
CA ARG A 10 -16.63 59.90 20.21
C ARG A 10 -17.66 58.81 19.88
N PHE A 11 -17.38 57.93 18.93
CA PHE A 11 -18.16 56.70 18.77
C PHE A 11 -17.25 55.49 18.59
N VAL A 12 -17.23 54.65 19.64
CA VAL A 12 -16.94 53.21 19.65
C VAL A 12 -15.70 52.78 18.85
N LEU A 13 -14.55 52.73 19.54
CA LEU A 13 -13.44 51.84 19.19
C LEU A 13 -13.92 50.39 19.34
N SER A 14 -14.74 49.93 18.40
CA SER A 14 -14.92 48.51 18.15
C SER A 14 -13.57 48.05 17.61
N LEU A 15 -12.80 47.35 18.45
CA LEU A 15 -11.70 46.51 18.01
C LEU A 15 -12.30 45.47 17.04
N CYS A 16 -12.47 45.87 15.79
CA CYS A 16 -12.40 44.94 14.68
C CYS A 16 -10.93 44.52 14.64
N CYS A 17 -10.56 43.58 15.51
CA CYS A 17 -9.44 42.69 15.25
C CYS A 17 -9.78 42.04 13.91
N ILE A 18 -9.37 42.68 12.82
CA ILE A 18 -9.18 42.02 11.55
C ILE A 18 -8.08 41.01 11.86
N ILE A 19 -8.51 39.81 12.28
CA ILE A 19 -7.66 38.65 12.28
C ILE A 19 -7.30 38.50 10.81
N VAL A 20 -6.14 39.03 10.44
CA VAL A 20 -5.49 38.69 9.18
C VAL A 20 -5.20 37.21 9.35
N VAL A 21 -6.15 36.37 8.93
CA VAL A 21 -5.93 34.95 8.76
C VAL A 21 -4.92 34.90 7.63
N CYS A 22 -3.64 34.76 7.99
CA CYS A 22 -2.61 34.40 7.04
C CYS A 22 -3.00 33.02 6.49
N ASN A 23 -3.79 33.02 5.42
CA ASN A 23 -4.09 31.83 4.66
C ASN A 23 -2.76 31.35 4.09
N GLY A 24 -2.15 30.35 4.74
CA GLY A 24 -0.95 29.72 4.21
C GLY A 24 -1.23 29.22 2.80
N ASN A 25 -0.24 29.29 1.91
CA ASN A 25 -0.41 28.74 0.57
C ASN A 25 -0.49 27.21 0.65
N ILE A 26 -1.26 26.62 -0.28
CA ILE A 26 -1.24 25.17 -0.51
C ILE A 26 0.20 24.74 -0.81
N ILE A 27 0.61 23.64 -0.18
CA ILE A 27 1.94 23.06 -0.39
C ILE A 27 1.96 22.40 -1.77
N ASN A 28 2.96 22.73 -2.58
CA ASN A 28 3.15 22.12 -3.89
C ASN A 28 3.57 20.64 -3.73
N LEU A 29 2.59 19.74 -3.80
CA LEU A 29 2.83 18.29 -3.71
C LEU A 29 3.32 17.66 -5.01
N ASN A 30 3.51 18.41 -6.11
CA ASN A 30 3.97 17.83 -7.38
C ASN A 30 5.30 17.07 -7.24
N VAL A 31 6.21 17.57 -6.40
CA VAL A 31 7.51 16.93 -6.13
C VAL A 31 7.41 15.71 -5.20
N TYR A 32 6.26 15.51 -4.54
CA TYR A 32 6.02 14.41 -3.59
C TYR A 32 5.01 13.36 -4.10
N LYS A 33 4.42 13.56 -5.29
CA LYS A 33 3.46 12.60 -5.90
C LYS A 33 4.00 11.18 -5.91
N ASP A 34 5.24 11.02 -6.37
CA ASP A 34 5.88 9.71 -6.46
C ASP A 34 6.14 9.09 -5.10
N VAL A 35 6.52 9.90 -4.10
CA VAL A 35 6.71 9.43 -2.72
C VAL A 35 5.39 8.88 -2.17
N ILE A 36 4.30 9.63 -2.32
CA ILE A 36 2.98 9.23 -1.83
C ILE A 36 2.52 7.95 -2.53
N ILE A 37 2.58 7.89 -3.86
CA ILE A 37 2.14 6.72 -4.62
C ILE A 37 3.01 5.50 -4.36
N GLN A 38 4.32 5.69 -4.22
CA GLN A 38 5.24 4.60 -3.91
C GLN A 38 4.92 4.02 -2.54
N GLN A 39 4.81 4.85 -1.50
CA GLN A 39 4.53 4.41 -0.14
C GLN A 39 3.20 3.64 -0.05
N HIS A 40 2.13 4.17 -0.66
CA HIS A 40 0.84 3.46 -0.72
C HIS A 40 0.96 2.09 -1.40
N ASN A 41 1.64 2.02 -2.54
CA ASN A 41 1.78 0.76 -3.26
C ASN A 41 2.68 -0.23 -2.49
N GLU A 42 3.72 0.25 -1.81
CA GLU A 42 4.56 -0.58 -0.94
C GLU A 42 3.73 -1.20 0.19
N PHE A 43 2.90 -0.43 0.88
CA PHE A 43 1.96 -0.97 1.87
C PHE A 43 1.02 -2.02 1.27
N ARG A 44 0.43 -1.75 0.10
CA ARG A 44 -0.46 -2.70 -0.58
C ARG A 44 0.24 -4.02 -0.95
N THR A 45 1.55 -4.00 -1.20
CA THR A 45 2.31 -5.25 -1.48
C THR A 45 2.47 -6.16 -0.26
N THR A 46 2.24 -5.65 0.94
CA THR A 46 2.33 -6.43 2.19
C THR A 46 1.09 -7.27 2.46
N GLU A 47 0.00 -7.05 1.71
CA GLU A 47 -1.25 -7.78 1.86
C GLU A 47 -1.27 -9.08 1.05
N TYR A 48 -1.87 -10.12 1.63
CA TYR A 48 -2.12 -11.38 0.94
C TYR A 48 -3.42 -11.33 0.14
N ALA A 49 -3.40 -10.54 -0.93
CA ALA A 49 -4.57 -10.17 -1.71
C ALA A 49 -4.48 -10.68 -3.16
N ALA A 50 -5.50 -11.42 -3.58
CA ALA A 50 -5.54 -12.06 -4.90
C ALA A 50 -5.61 -11.05 -6.06
N SER A 51 -6.22 -9.89 -5.82
CA SER A 51 -6.64 -8.91 -6.83
C SER A 51 -6.35 -7.46 -6.44
N MET A 52 -5.31 -7.21 -5.64
CA MET A 52 -4.95 -5.86 -5.18
C MET A 52 -4.52 -4.95 -6.34
N ASN A 53 -5.29 -3.90 -6.65
CA ASN A 53 -4.91 -2.96 -7.70
C ASN A 53 -3.70 -2.12 -7.31
N ARG A 54 -2.85 -1.81 -8.28
CA ARG A 54 -1.79 -0.81 -8.14
C ARG A 54 -2.41 0.58 -8.21
N LEU A 55 -2.16 1.42 -7.22
CA LEU A 55 -2.62 2.80 -7.24
C LEU A 55 -1.81 3.64 -8.23
N ALA A 56 -2.53 4.53 -8.93
CA ALA A 56 -1.97 5.58 -9.76
C ALA A 56 -2.42 6.95 -9.26
N TRP A 57 -1.60 7.97 -9.52
CA TRP A 57 -1.96 9.34 -9.14
C TRP A 57 -3.16 9.83 -9.96
N SER A 58 -3.96 10.70 -9.34
CA SER A 58 -5.03 11.44 -10.00
C SER A 58 -4.93 12.92 -9.65
N ASP A 59 -4.61 13.75 -10.65
CA ASP A 59 -4.58 15.20 -10.48
C ASP A 59 -5.97 15.78 -10.18
N ARG A 60 -7.03 15.14 -10.69
CA ARG A 60 -8.41 15.47 -10.34
C ARG A 60 -8.64 15.36 -8.83
N LEU A 61 -8.29 14.22 -8.23
CA LEU A 61 -8.45 13.99 -6.80
C LEU A 61 -7.53 14.89 -5.97
N ALA A 62 -6.33 15.18 -6.44
CA ALA A 62 -5.41 16.11 -5.78
C ALA A 62 -5.94 17.54 -5.75
N ASN A 63 -6.55 18.00 -6.85
CA ASN A 63 -7.19 19.31 -6.93
C ASN A 63 -8.42 19.39 -6.02
N GLU A 64 -9.25 18.34 -6.00
CA GLU A 64 -10.38 18.22 -5.06
C GLU A 64 -9.88 18.29 -3.60
N ALA A 65 -8.82 17.55 -3.25
CA ALA A 65 -8.22 17.60 -1.92
C ALA A 65 -7.65 18.99 -1.57
N ALA A 66 -7.10 19.70 -2.56
CA ALA A 66 -6.56 21.05 -2.37
C ALA A 66 -7.65 22.04 -1.94
N HIS A 67 -8.85 21.96 -2.52
CA HIS A 67 -9.99 22.76 -2.10
C HIS A 67 -10.43 22.48 -0.66
N TRP A 68 -10.26 21.25 -0.18
CA TRP A 68 -10.61 20.89 1.18
C TRP A 68 -9.58 21.36 2.20
N VAL A 69 -8.30 21.06 1.97
CA VAL A 69 -7.24 21.46 2.91
C VAL A 69 -7.11 22.98 3.01
N ASP A 70 -7.52 23.73 1.98
CA ASP A 70 -7.55 25.19 2.01
C ASP A 70 -8.42 25.76 3.13
N LYS A 71 -9.48 25.04 3.52
CA LYS A 71 -10.42 25.46 4.58
C LYS A 71 -9.81 25.37 5.98
N CYS A 72 -8.71 24.63 6.17
CA CYS A 72 -8.10 24.41 7.48
C CYS A 72 -9.09 23.93 8.55
N ARG A 73 -9.92 22.94 8.21
CA ARG A 73 -10.86 22.27 9.12
C ARG A 73 -10.57 20.78 9.14
N PHE A 74 -10.29 20.24 10.33
CA PHE A 74 -10.02 18.82 10.53
C PHE A 74 -11.33 18.04 10.70
N GLU A 75 -12.01 17.87 9.58
CA GLU A 75 -13.21 17.04 9.46
C GLU A 75 -13.26 16.43 8.05
N HIS A 76 -14.13 15.44 7.86
CA HIS A 76 -14.33 14.80 6.56
C HIS A 76 -15.25 15.62 5.65
N GLU A 77 -14.95 15.72 4.36
CA GLU A 77 -15.74 16.52 3.40
C GLU A 77 -17.06 15.83 2.98
N ASN A 78 -17.14 14.51 3.09
CA ASN A 78 -18.28 13.69 2.65
C ASN A 78 -18.62 13.80 1.14
N GLY A 79 -17.59 13.88 0.29
CA GLY A 79 -17.71 14.07 -1.17
C GLY A 79 -17.97 12.81 -2.02
N GLY A 80 -18.41 11.69 -1.43
CA GLY A 80 -18.72 10.44 -2.15
C GLY A 80 -17.51 9.60 -2.63
N ARG A 81 -16.30 10.17 -2.59
CA ARG A 81 -15.00 9.48 -2.74
C ARG A 81 -14.47 9.00 -1.39
N GLY A 82 -13.46 8.14 -1.41
CA GLY A 82 -12.75 7.78 -0.19
C GLY A 82 -11.87 8.94 0.28
N GLU A 83 -11.62 9.03 1.59
CA GLU A 83 -10.89 10.14 2.19
C GLU A 83 -10.12 9.70 3.43
N ASN A 84 -8.83 10.05 3.48
CA ASN A 84 -8.05 10.05 4.72
C ASN A 84 -7.55 11.46 4.99
N ILE A 85 -7.55 11.86 6.26
CA ILE A 85 -7.07 13.16 6.72
C ILE A 85 -6.03 12.99 7.84
N PHE A 86 -5.04 13.87 7.86
CA PHE A 86 -3.95 13.86 8.83
C PHE A 86 -3.57 15.30 9.18
N PHE A 87 -3.27 15.55 10.44
CA PHE A 87 -2.64 16.81 10.84
C PHE A 87 -1.49 16.60 11.81
N SER A 88 -0.54 17.53 11.80
CA SER A 88 0.57 17.56 12.75
C SER A 88 1.02 19.00 12.99
N ASN A 89 1.31 19.34 14.25
CA ASN A 89 1.92 20.62 14.63
C ASN A 89 3.42 20.49 14.95
N TYR A 90 4.02 19.32 14.67
CA TYR A 90 5.45 19.12 14.81
C TYR A 90 6.23 19.88 13.73
N LYS A 91 7.39 20.42 14.11
CA LYS A 91 8.28 21.12 13.18
C LYS A 91 9.16 20.11 12.45
N GLN A 92 8.72 19.70 11.27
CA GLN A 92 9.43 18.82 10.36
C GLN A 92 9.37 19.36 8.94
N ASN A 93 10.22 18.84 8.05
CA ASN A 93 10.10 19.18 6.63
C ASN A 93 8.84 18.51 6.03
N THR A 94 8.37 19.04 4.90
CA THR A 94 7.15 18.56 4.23
C THR A 94 7.20 17.07 3.88
N ARG A 95 8.35 16.54 3.45
CA ARG A 95 8.48 15.13 3.08
C ARG A 95 8.23 14.22 4.28
N ASP A 96 8.82 14.55 5.42
CA ASP A 96 8.70 13.76 6.65
C ASP A 96 7.28 13.83 7.21
N LEU A 97 6.61 14.99 7.13
CA LEU A 97 5.21 15.15 7.53
C LEU A 97 4.26 14.33 6.66
N ILE A 98 4.52 14.25 5.35
CA ILE A 98 3.76 13.38 4.43
C ILE A 98 3.96 11.92 4.83
N LEU A 99 5.21 11.46 4.99
CA LEU A 99 5.50 10.07 5.36
C LEU A 99 4.89 9.73 6.72
N ALA A 100 5.00 10.61 7.72
CA ALA A 100 4.38 10.42 9.02
C ALA A 100 2.86 10.23 8.92
N GLY A 101 2.16 11.01 8.09
CA GLY A 101 0.72 10.83 7.88
C GLY A 101 0.37 9.51 7.18
N LEU A 102 1.18 9.09 6.21
CA LEU A 102 0.98 7.80 5.53
C LEU A 102 1.26 6.61 6.45
N ASP A 103 2.30 6.71 7.28
CA ASP A 103 2.68 5.70 8.26
C ASP A 103 1.62 5.61 9.36
N ASP A 104 1.17 6.73 9.92
CA ASP A 104 0.12 6.81 10.96
C ASP A 104 -1.18 6.12 10.51
N TRP A 105 -1.65 6.46 9.30
CA TRP A 105 -2.81 5.79 8.69
C TRP A 105 -2.61 4.29 8.53
N HIS A 106 -1.42 3.85 8.12
CA HIS A 106 -1.13 2.44 7.90
C HIS A 106 -0.94 1.66 9.21
N GLU A 107 -0.40 2.29 10.26
CA GLU A 107 -0.15 1.67 11.57
C GLU A 107 -1.43 1.26 12.30
N GLU A 108 -2.59 1.82 11.93
CA GLU A 108 -3.91 1.36 12.40
C GLU A 108 -4.13 -0.14 12.14
N ARG A 109 -3.40 -0.75 11.18
CA ARG A 109 -3.30 -2.20 10.98
C ARG A 109 -3.16 -2.98 12.29
N SER A 110 -2.39 -2.45 13.24
CA SER A 110 -2.12 -3.09 14.54
C SER A 110 -3.38 -3.32 15.37
N THR A 111 -4.41 -2.50 15.15
CA THR A 111 -5.71 -2.57 15.84
C THR A 111 -6.80 -3.18 14.97
N TRP A 112 -6.57 -3.27 13.65
CA TRP A 112 -7.57 -3.74 12.71
C TRP A 112 -7.81 -5.25 12.82
N ARG A 113 -9.07 -5.62 12.68
CA ARG A 113 -9.54 -7.00 12.59
C ARG A 113 -10.16 -7.17 11.21
N TRP A 114 -9.92 -8.32 10.58
CA TRP A 114 -10.57 -8.70 9.34
C TRP A 114 -12.11 -8.67 9.48
N THR A 115 -12.72 -7.62 8.94
CA THR A 115 -14.14 -7.33 9.02
C THR A 115 -14.66 -6.86 7.66
N ASN A 116 -15.96 -7.06 7.43
CA ASN A 116 -16.65 -6.67 6.21
C ASN A 116 -17.23 -5.25 6.34
N GLY A 117 -16.37 -4.27 6.15
CA GLY A 117 -16.77 -2.87 5.95
C GLY A 117 -16.91 -2.05 7.22
N ASP A 118 -17.06 -2.68 8.39
CA ASP A 118 -16.85 -1.98 9.66
C ASP A 118 -15.35 -1.85 9.93
N CYS A 119 -14.79 -0.69 9.60
CA CYS A 119 -13.39 -0.40 9.82
C CYS A 119 -13.07 0.10 11.23
N GLY A 120 -14.07 0.41 12.08
CA GLY A 120 -13.87 0.93 13.42
C GLY A 120 -12.92 2.15 13.45
N PHE A 121 -11.84 2.05 14.23
CA PHE A 121 -10.80 3.08 14.28
C PHE A 121 -9.68 2.88 13.24
N ALA A 122 -9.78 1.87 12.37
CA ALA A 122 -8.77 1.54 11.36
C ALA A 122 -9.23 1.88 9.93
N CYS A 123 -10.07 2.90 9.81
CA CYS A 123 -10.65 3.32 8.54
C CYS A 123 -9.61 3.92 7.59
N HIS A 124 -8.56 4.54 8.11
CA HIS A 124 -7.50 5.04 7.25
C HIS A 124 -6.71 3.88 6.63
N TYR A 125 -6.32 2.89 7.46
CA TYR A 125 -5.63 1.69 6.98
C TYR A 125 -6.45 0.93 5.93
N THR A 126 -7.70 0.62 6.24
CA THR A 126 -8.58 -0.16 5.34
C THR A 126 -8.82 0.53 4.01
N GLN A 127 -8.88 1.86 3.99
CA GLN A 127 -8.93 2.63 2.75
C GLN A 127 -7.62 2.51 1.94
N MET A 128 -6.45 2.58 2.58
CA MET A 128 -5.16 2.47 1.89
C MET A 128 -4.97 1.11 1.20
N ILE A 129 -5.46 0.04 1.83
CA ILE A 129 -5.38 -1.34 1.33
C ILE A 129 -6.66 -1.80 0.60
N TRP A 130 -7.55 -0.89 0.20
CA TRP A 130 -8.77 -1.27 -0.50
C TRP A 130 -8.45 -1.75 -1.93
N GLY A 131 -8.69 -3.04 -2.21
CA GLY A 131 -8.31 -3.73 -3.44
C GLY A 131 -8.91 -3.09 -4.70
N ASN A 132 -10.16 -2.64 -4.62
CA ASN A 132 -10.87 -2.01 -5.73
C ASN A 132 -10.50 -0.54 -5.98
N THR A 133 -9.85 0.14 -5.02
CA THR A 133 -9.37 1.50 -5.24
C THR A 133 -8.21 1.47 -6.22
N THR A 134 -8.21 2.38 -7.19
CA THR A 134 -7.21 2.43 -8.28
C THR A 134 -6.50 3.77 -8.38
N ARG A 135 -7.09 4.83 -7.84
CA ARG A 135 -6.56 6.19 -7.90
C ARG A 135 -6.48 6.80 -6.52
N VAL A 136 -5.42 7.58 -6.29
CA VAL A 136 -5.29 8.45 -5.13
C VAL A 136 -4.76 9.81 -5.57
N GLY A 137 -5.22 10.87 -4.94
CA GLY A 137 -4.67 12.22 -5.09
C GLY A 137 -4.74 12.95 -3.77
N CYS A 138 -3.67 13.63 -3.40
CA CYS A 138 -3.55 14.29 -2.10
C CYS A 138 -3.20 15.76 -2.25
N ALA A 139 -3.52 16.53 -1.21
CA ALA A 139 -3.09 17.90 -1.03
C ALA A 139 -2.70 18.14 0.43
N ALA A 140 -1.86 19.16 0.66
CA ALA A 140 -1.49 19.58 2.00
C ALA A 140 -1.38 21.11 2.11
N LYS A 141 -1.59 21.65 3.31
CA LYS A 141 -1.48 23.08 3.62
C LYS A 141 -0.84 23.26 4.99
N GLN A 142 -0.04 24.32 5.12
CA GLN A 142 0.37 24.82 6.43
C GLN A 142 -0.69 25.82 6.93
N CYS A 143 -1.54 25.37 7.86
CA CYS A 143 -2.58 26.18 8.47
C CYS A 143 -2.00 27.02 9.61
N GLY A 144 -2.18 28.34 9.55
CA GLY A 144 -1.86 29.22 10.67
C GLY A 144 -2.71 28.88 11.90
N LEU A 145 -4.00 28.61 11.66
CA LEU A 145 -4.96 28.04 12.61
C LEU A 145 -5.73 26.91 11.92
N LEU A 146 -5.73 25.73 12.51
CA LEU A 146 -6.57 24.59 12.13
C LEU A 146 -7.72 24.46 13.12
N TYR A 147 -8.95 24.37 12.62
CA TYR A 147 -10.12 24.09 13.44
C TYR A 147 -10.31 22.57 13.59
N ASP A 148 -10.28 22.07 14.82
CA ASP A 148 -10.53 20.67 15.18
C ASP A 148 -11.57 20.60 16.30
N LYS A 149 -12.82 20.25 15.97
CA LYS A 149 -13.91 19.99 16.91
C LYS A 149 -14.05 21.06 18.01
N GLY A 150 -14.09 22.32 17.61
CA GLY A 150 -14.23 23.47 18.52
C GLY A 150 -12.92 23.99 19.11
N ARG A 151 -11.78 23.36 18.80
CA ARG A 151 -10.45 23.80 19.21
C ARG A 151 -9.69 24.41 18.04
N LEU A 152 -8.85 25.40 18.33
CA LEU A 152 -7.94 26.01 17.36
C LEU A 152 -6.51 25.53 17.64
N VAL A 153 -5.91 24.85 16.67
CA VAL A 153 -4.53 24.39 16.73
C VAL A 153 -3.67 25.31 15.86
N LYS A 154 -2.63 25.91 16.44
CA LYS A 154 -1.75 26.85 15.73
C LYS A 154 -0.72 26.09 14.89
N ASN A 155 -0.28 26.71 13.79
CA ASN A 155 0.87 26.28 12.98
C ASN A 155 0.84 24.78 12.63
N THR A 156 -0.25 24.34 12.03
CA THR A 156 -0.54 22.93 11.81
C THR A 156 -0.43 22.57 10.34
N PHE A 157 0.35 21.54 10.02
CA PHE A 157 0.32 20.87 8.74
C PHE A 157 -0.96 20.05 8.64
N PHE A 158 -1.73 20.24 7.58
CA PHE A 158 -2.96 19.50 7.29
C PHE A 158 -2.86 18.86 5.93
N MET A 159 -3.09 17.55 5.86
CA MET A 159 -3.06 16.75 4.64
C MET A 159 -4.36 15.97 4.46
N ALA A 160 -4.86 15.93 3.24
CA ALA A 160 -5.97 15.09 2.83
C ALA A 160 -5.57 14.27 1.60
N CYS A 161 -5.92 12.99 1.58
CA CYS A 161 -5.78 12.10 0.44
C CYS A 161 -7.15 11.54 0.06
N TYR A 162 -7.51 11.69 -1.22
CA TYR A 162 -8.76 11.20 -1.78
C TYR A 162 -8.55 9.98 -2.65
N TYR A 163 -9.50 9.05 -2.61
CA TYR A 163 -9.41 7.72 -3.19
C TYR A 163 -10.60 7.41 -4.09
N ASP A 164 -10.33 6.82 -5.26
CA ASP A 164 -11.36 6.47 -6.24
C ASP A 164 -11.07 5.11 -6.91
N PRO A 165 -12.05 4.19 -6.99
CA PRO A 165 -13.30 4.16 -6.23
C PRO A 165 -13.10 4.21 -4.72
N LYS A 166 -14.12 4.68 -3.98
CA LYS A 166 -14.06 4.72 -2.51
C LYS A 166 -13.93 3.32 -1.91
N GLY A 167 -13.17 3.24 -0.82
CA GLY A 167 -13.15 2.07 0.04
C GLY A 167 -14.19 2.14 1.15
N ASN A 168 -13.96 1.35 2.20
CA ASN A 168 -14.73 1.33 3.44
C ASN A 168 -16.24 1.20 3.20
N ILE A 169 -16.61 0.36 2.24
CA ILE A 169 -18.00 0.09 1.91
C ILE A 169 -18.53 -0.93 2.92
N MET A 170 -19.52 -0.52 3.71
CA MET A 170 -20.21 -1.38 4.67
C MET A 170 -20.66 -2.70 4.01
N GLY A 171 -20.33 -3.83 4.66
CA GLY A 171 -20.66 -5.17 4.16
C GLY A 171 -19.63 -5.78 3.21
N PHE A 172 -18.57 -5.06 2.83
CA PHE A 172 -17.51 -5.57 1.93
C PHE A 172 -16.15 -5.64 2.62
N TYR A 173 -15.39 -6.68 2.31
CA TYR A 173 -13.99 -6.77 2.73
C TYR A 173 -13.10 -5.85 1.89
N PRO A 174 -11.97 -5.34 2.44
CA PRO A 174 -11.08 -4.47 1.67
C PRO A 174 -10.52 -5.12 0.41
N PHE A 175 -10.28 -6.43 0.43
CA PHE A 175 -9.79 -7.18 -0.71
C PHE A 175 -10.17 -8.66 -0.62
N GLU A 176 -9.96 -9.40 -1.71
CA GLU A 176 -10.09 -10.85 -1.70
C GLU A 176 -8.78 -11.52 -1.27
N ILE A 177 -8.84 -12.39 -0.27
CA ILE A 177 -7.67 -13.11 0.26
C ILE A 177 -7.17 -14.12 -0.77
N GLY A 178 -5.87 -14.09 -1.06
CA GLY A 178 -5.22 -15.10 -1.91
C GLY A 178 -3.81 -14.70 -2.34
N PRO A 179 -3.07 -15.60 -3.03
CA PRO A 179 -1.75 -15.26 -3.53
C PRO A 179 -1.82 -14.08 -4.50
N SER A 180 -0.85 -13.18 -4.40
CA SER A 180 -0.82 -11.95 -5.20
C SER A 180 -1.00 -12.22 -6.69
N CYS A 181 -1.82 -11.39 -7.32
CA CYS A 181 -2.09 -11.42 -8.77
C CYS A 181 -2.80 -12.67 -9.32
N THR A 182 -3.26 -13.60 -8.47
CA THR A 182 -3.98 -14.81 -8.95
C THR A 182 -5.37 -14.50 -9.50
N LYS A 183 -5.94 -13.34 -9.16
CA LYS A 183 -7.27 -12.89 -9.60
C LYS A 183 -7.25 -11.45 -10.13
N CYS A 184 -6.17 -11.02 -10.78
CA CYS A 184 -6.18 -9.72 -11.43
C CYS A 184 -7.31 -9.63 -12.48
N PRO A 185 -8.01 -8.48 -12.57
CA PRO A 185 -9.06 -8.30 -13.58
C PRO A 185 -8.53 -8.43 -15.01
N ALA A 186 -9.42 -8.75 -15.95
CA ALA A 186 -9.07 -8.75 -17.37
C ALA A 186 -8.52 -7.39 -17.81
N GLY A 187 -7.44 -7.39 -18.59
CA GLY A 187 -6.74 -6.15 -18.97
C GLY A 187 -5.77 -5.62 -17.91
N PHE A 188 -5.50 -6.38 -16.84
CA PHE A 188 -4.47 -6.07 -15.85
C PHE A 188 -3.36 -7.12 -15.91
N LYS A 189 -2.13 -6.68 -15.63
CA LYS A 189 -0.96 -7.55 -15.47
C LYS A 189 -0.42 -7.43 -14.05
N CYS A 190 0.26 -8.47 -13.58
CA CYS A 190 0.99 -8.38 -12.33
C CYS A 190 2.22 -7.49 -12.49
N ASP A 191 2.30 -6.41 -11.70
CA ASP A 191 3.47 -5.56 -11.53
C ASP A 191 3.80 -5.51 -10.04
N ARG A 192 4.92 -6.14 -9.65
CA ARG A 192 5.42 -6.15 -8.26
C ARG A 192 4.31 -6.47 -7.23
N LEU A 193 3.65 -7.61 -7.40
CA LEU A 193 2.58 -8.14 -6.53
C LEU A 193 1.24 -7.38 -6.60
N LEU A 194 1.09 -6.40 -7.50
CA LEU A 194 -0.13 -5.63 -7.67
C LEU A 194 -0.68 -5.75 -9.09
N CYS A 195 -1.99 -5.68 -9.24
CA CYS A 195 -2.66 -5.65 -10.53
C CYS A 195 -2.55 -4.25 -11.15
N LYS A 196 -1.81 -4.13 -12.26
CA LYS A 196 -1.63 -2.87 -12.99
C LYS A 196 -2.35 -2.95 -14.34
N SER A 197 -3.17 -1.95 -14.64
CA SER A 197 -3.84 -1.82 -15.94
C SER A 197 -2.81 -1.77 -17.07
N VAL A 198 -3.08 -2.51 -18.16
CA VAL A 198 -2.25 -2.46 -19.37
C VAL A 198 -2.44 -1.17 -20.17
N TYR A 199 -3.55 -0.46 -19.95
CA TYR A 199 -3.90 0.79 -20.64
C TYR A 199 -3.31 2.05 -19.99
N ASP A 200 -2.86 1.96 -18.73
CA ASP A 200 -2.13 3.04 -18.03
C ASP A 200 -0.62 3.05 -18.36
N MET A 201 -0.18 2.26 -19.34
CA MET A 201 1.18 2.34 -19.86
C MET A 201 1.24 3.53 -20.83
N PRO A 202 2.26 4.40 -20.77
CA PRO A 202 2.41 5.45 -21.77
C PRO A 202 2.46 4.79 -23.14
N THR A 203 1.44 5.06 -23.95
CA THR A 203 1.43 4.74 -25.36
C THR A 203 2.67 5.42 -25.93
N LYS A 204 3.65 4.62 -26.36
CA LYS A 204 4.61 5.13 -27.35
C LYS A 204 3.75 5.59 -28.51
N THR A 205 3.63 6.90 -28.68
CA THR A 205 2.99 7.54 -29.82
C THR A 205 3.66 6.99 -31.08
N LEU A 206 3.05 5.99 -31.70
CA LEU A 206 3.42 5.61 -33.06
C LEU A 206 2.87 6.72 -33.95
N ALA A 207 3.79 7.56 -34.43
CA ALA A 207 3.51 8.56 -35.43
C ALA A 207 2.77 7.93 -36.64
N PRO A 208 1.81 8.64 -37.24
CA PRO A 208 1.04 8.10 -38.35
C PRO A 208 1.95 7.94 -39.57
N LYS A 209 2.16 6.70 -40.01
CA LYS A 209 2.83 6.43 -41.29
C LYS A 209 1.89 6.78 -42.44
N SER A 210 2.36 7.71 -43.26
CA SER A 210 1.84 8.05 -44.58
C SER A 210 1.68 6.82 -45.47
N ARG A 211 0.71 6.92 -46.39
CA ARG A 211 0.12 5.89 -47.25
C ARG A 211 0.90 5.77 -48.58
N ILE A 212 0.63 4.66 -49.29
CA ILE A 212 0.89 4.34 -50.73
C ILE A 212 2.31 3.74 -50.95
N SER A 213 2.57 2.60 -51.62
CA SER A 213 1.86 1.87 -52.69
C SER A 213 2.18 0.36 -52.69
N THR A 214 1.21 -0.39 -53.20
CA THR A 214 1.28 -1.67 -53.95
C THR A 214 2.65 -2.29 -54.26
N GLU A 215 2.82 -3.57 -53.90
CA GLU A 215 3.04 -4.70 -54.83
C GLU A 215 2.97 -6.07 -54.11
N LYS A 216 2.39 -7.06 -54.79
CA LYS A 216 2.31 -8.51 -54.50
C LYS A 216 3.01 -9.19 -55.71
N PRO A 217 3.41 -10.49 -55.75
CA PRO A 217 3.40 -11.55 -54.73
C PRO A 217 4.72 -12.35 -54.64
N MET A 218 4.86 -13.25 -53.65
CA MET A 218 5.22 -14.64 -53.95
C MET A 218 4.92 -15.59 -52.80
N ILE A 219 4.31 -16.71 -53.18
CA ILE A 219 3.87 -17.86 -52.40
C ILE A 219 5.09 -18.73 -52.08
N SER A 220 5.18 -19.23 -50.85
CA SER A 220 5.61 -20.62 -50.63
C SER A 220 5.00 -21.17 -49.35
N THR A 221 4.37 -22.31 -49.55
CA THR A 221 3.61 -23.15 -48.63
C THR A 221 4.53 -24.11 -47.90
N GLU A 222 4.42 -24.22 -46.58
CA GLU A 222 4.54 -25.52 -45.92
C GLU A 222 3.85 -25.54 -44.54
N LYS A 223 3.10 -26.61 -44.29
CA LYS A 223 2.39 -26.97 -43.05
C LYS A 223 2.59 -28.49 -42.86
N PRO A 224 2.09 -29.08 -41.78
CA PRO A 224 2.70 -29.27 -40.46
C PRO A 224 3.22 -30.72 -40.28
N ARG A 225 4.08 -30.96 -39.28
CA ARG A 225 4.30 -32.33 -38.79
C ARG A 225 3.73 -32.52 -37.39
N ILE A 226 2.63 -33.25 -37.36
CA ILE A 226 2.03 -33.91 -36.20
C ILE A 226 2.90 -35.12 -35.84
N SER A 227 3.12 -35.36 -34.55
CA SER A 227 3.42 -36.69 -34.04
C SER A 227 2.53 -36.96 -32.84
N THR A 228 1.63 -37.92 -33.02
CA THR A 228 0.83 -38.62 -32.03
C THR A 228 1.66 -39.73 -31.39
N GLU A 229 1.58 -39.93 -30.06
CA GLU A 229 1.02 -41.17 -29.47
C GLU A 229 0.85 -41.05 -27.93
N LYS A 230 0.04 -41.98 -27.39
CA LYS A 230 -0.80 -41.90 -26.18
C LYS A 230 -0.26 -42.86 -25.06
N PRO A 231 -1.03 -43.30 -24.06
CA PRO A 231 -0.80 -43.05 -22.61
C PRO A 231 -0.32 -44.29 -21.82
N ARG A 232 0.19 -44.11 -20.60
CA ARG A 232 0.22 -45.22 -19.61
C ARG A 232 -0.07 -44.77 -18.17
N THR A 233 -0.77 -45.69 -17.51
CA THR A 233 -1.64 -45.65 -16.33
C THR A 233 -0.92 -45.51 -14.97
N THR A 234 -1.71 -45.03 -13.99
CA THR A 234 -1.54 -44.97 -12.52
C THR A 234 -1.09 -46.32 -11.89
N THR A 235 -0.43 -46.42 -10.71
CA THR A 235 -0.92 -46.18 -9.33
C THR A 235 0.24 -46.44 -8.29
N PRO A 236 0.25 -45.90 -7.03
CA PRO A 236 1.34 -45.97 -6.01
C PRO A 236 0.98 -46.85 -4.76
N PRO A 237 1.66 -46.82 -3.55
CA PRO A 237 3.07 -46.62 -3.09
C PRO A 237 3.58 -47.64 -2.00
N ALA A 238 4.86 -47.55 -1.55
CA ALA A 238 5.42 -47.63 -0.16
C ALA A 238 6.92 -48.09 -0.12
N PRO A 239 7.67 -48.02 1.02
CA PRO A 239 8.13 -46.82 1.74
C PRO A 239 9.68 -46.74 1.95
N SER A 240 10.14 -45.52 2.25
CA SER A 240 11.31 -45.12 3.08
C SER A 240 12.68 -45.79 2.90
N LYS A 241 13.68 -45.00 2.43
CA LYS A 241 15.01 -44.86 3.08
C LYS A 241 15.54 -43.43 2.90
N THR A 242 16.01 -42.88 4.01
CA THR A 242 16.66 -41.57 4.18
C THR A 242 17.90 -41.41 3.29
N PRO A 243 18.20 -40.20 2.81
CA PRO A 243 19.59 -39.78 2.67
C PRO A 243 19.86 -38.49 3.45
N SER A 244 20.90 -38.56 4.28
CA SER A 244 21.66 -37.41 4.74
C SER A 244 22.04 -36.55 3.54
N SER A 245 21.65 -35.28 3.52
CA SER A 245 22.19 -34.29 2.61
C SER A 245 22.46 -33.01 3.39
N THR A 246 23.71 -32.55 3.31
CA THR A 246 24.09 -31.18 3.64
C THR A 246 23.20 -30.24 2.84
N ALA A 247 22.21 -29.64 3.51
CA ALA A 247 21.20 -28.82 2.84
C ALA A 247 21.87 -27.58 2.23
N ALA A 248 22.07 -27.62 0.92
CA ALA A 248 22.42 -26.44 0.14
C ALA A 248 21.36 -25.35 0.40
N CYS A 249 21.81 -24.10 0.43
CA CYS A 249 20.95 -22.94 0.60
C CYS A 249 19.83 -22.96 -0.47
N THR A 250 18.58 -23.26 -0.07
CA THR A 250 17.45 -23.44 -1.01
C THR A 250 16.19 -22.61 -0.65
N ASP A 251 15.76 -21.66 -1.50
CA ASP A 251 14.50 -20.90 -1.33
C ASP A 251 13.31 -21.85 -1.18
N ARG A 252 12.42 -21.55 -0.21
CA ARG A 252 11.18 -22.31 0.02
C ARG A 252 10.02 -21.83 -0.86
N LEU A 253 10.13 -20.67 -1.48
CA LEU A 253 9.09 -20.09 -2.34
C LEU A 253 9.65 -19.66 -3.69
N ASP A 254 8.85 -19.83 -4.73
CA ASP A 254 9.20 -19.40 -6.09
C ASP A 254 9.23 -17.86 -6.24
N SER A 255 8.54 -17.13 -5.34
CA SER A 255 8.49 -15.66 -5.31
C SER A 255 9.68 -15.00 -4.61
N CYS A 256 10.60 -15.77 -4.02
CA CYS A 256 11.68 -15.27 -3.17
C CYS A 256 12.58 -14.21 -3.82
N LYS A 257 12.80 -14.29 -5.13
CA LYS A 257 13.57 -13.27 -5.89
C LYS A 257 12.98 -11.86 -5.77
N SER A 258 11.65 -11.76 -5.65
CA SER A 258 10.92 -10.48 -5.57
C SER A 258 11.02 -9.83 -4.19
N TRP A 259 11.34 -10.60 -3.15
CA TRP A 259 11.41 -10.13 -1.76
C TRP A 259 12.83 -9.84 -1.29
N LYS A 260 13.83 -10.06 -2.15
CA LYS A 260 15.27 -9.84 -1.88
C LYS A 260 15.61 -8.49 -1.21
N ARG A 261 14.85 -7.42 -1.49
CA ARG A 261 15.06 -6.08 -0.91
C ARG A 261 14.54 -5.93 0.52
N SER A 262 13.60 -6.76 0.94
CA SER A 262 12.97 -6.73 2.27
C SER A 262 13.74 -7.57 3.28
N CYS A 263 14.91 -8.10 2.92
CA CYS A 263 15.62 -9.06 3.74
C CYS A 263 16.24 -8.50 5.01
N SER A 264 16.57 -7.22 5.09
CA SER A 264 17.08 -6.62 6.34
C SER A 264 15.95 -6.29 7.32
N THR A 265 14.73 -6.08 6.83
CA THR A 265 13.61 -5.51 7.59
C THR A 265 12.47 -6.50 7.83
N ASN A 266 12.44 -7.64 7.11
CA ASN A 266 11.37 -8.62 7.18
C ASN A 266 11.90 -10.03 7.50
N GLN A 267 11.62 -10.49 8.71
CA GLN A 267 12.05 -11.79 9.24
C GLN A 267 11.44 -13.00 8.50
N ALA A 268 10.21 -12.92 7.98
CA ALA A 268 9.64 -13.99 7.16
C ALA A 268 10.40 -14.16 5.85
N VAL A 269 10.81 -13.07 5.22
CA VAL A 269 11.64 -13.11 4.02
C VAL A 269 13.01 -13.73 4.34
N ARG A 270 13.63 -13.36 5.47
CA ARG A 270 14.91 -13.95 5.91
C ARG A 270 14.86 -15.46 6.12
N ILE A 271 13.74 -15.97 6.63
CA ILE A 271 13.58 -17.39 6.98
C ILE A 271 13.12 -18.22 5.76
N SER A 272 12.22 -17.69 4.93
CA SER A 272 11.62 -18.44 3.83
C SER A 272 12.44 -18.41 2.54
N CYS A 273 13.36 -17.47 2.38
CA CYS A 273 14.08 -17.25 1.12
C CYS A 273 15.61 -17.35 1.26
N PRO A 274 16.16 -18.49 1.71
CA PRO A 274 17.59 -18.60 1.92
C PRO A 274 18.44 -18.52 0.64
N LYS A 275 18.08 -19.04 -0.58
CA LYS A 275 18.95 -19.01 -1.83
C LYS A 275 19.44 -17.63 -2.21
N THR A 276 18.83 -16.57 -1.69
CA THR A 276 19.38 -15.22 -1.71
C THR A 276 20.61 -15.03 -0.78
N CYS A 277 21.25 -16.14 -0.37
CA CYS A 277 22.47 -16.24 0.43
C CYS A 277 23.53 -15.20 -0.02
N ASN A 278 24.19 -14.57 0.96
CA ASN A 278 24.98 -13.32 0.91
C ASN A 278 24.19 -12.00 0.95
N GLN A 279 22.86 -11.98 0.82
CA GLN A 279 22.06 -10.74 0.99
C GLN A 279 21.00 -10.84 2.09
N CYS A 280 20.39 -12.02 2.27
CA CYS A 280 19.31 -12.17 3.26
C CYS A 280 19.73 -12.86 4.56
N ASN A 281 20.88 -13.55 4.54
CA ASN A 281 21.54 -14.07 5.74
C ASN A 281 23.07 -14.10 5.53
N PRO A 282 23.80 -13.02 5.83
CA PRO A 282 25.25 -12.96 5.62
C PRO A 282 26.05 -13.83 6.61
N TRP A 283 25.43 -14.40 7.64
CA TRP A 283 26.07 -15.24 8.66
C TRP A 283 25.99 -16.75 8.38
N ALA A 284 25.37 -17.15 7.28
CA ALA A 284 25.33 -18.54 6.83
C ALA A 284 26.66 -18.94 6.16
N GLN A 285 27.78 -18.82 6.87
CA GLN A 285 28.96 -19.63 6.55
C GLN A 285 28.66 -21.08 6.95
N PRO A 286 29.32 -22.09 6.35
CA PRO A 286 29.08 -23.50 6.63
C PRO A 286 29.66 -23.88 7.99
N GLN A 287 29.12 -23.28 9.06
CA GLN A 287 29.23 -23.80 10.40
C GLN A 287 27.86 -24.34 10.72
N ASN A 288 27.78 -25.67 10.67
CA ASN A 288 26.91 -26.49 11.48
C ASN A 288 25.69 -25.72 12.01
N LEU A 289 24.69 -25.52 11.14
CA LEU A 289 23.33 -25.25 11.58
C LEU A 289 22.88 -26.50 12.34
N GLN A 290 23.41 -26.70 13.54
CA GLN A 290 22.65 -27.35 14.58
C GLN A 290 21.32 -26.62 14.57
N ALA A 291 20.25 -27.38 14.37
CA ALA A 291 18.90 -26.89 14.50
C ALA A 291 18.77 -26.24 15.88
N THR A 292 19.08 -24.95 15.97
CA THR A 292 18.76 -24.15 17.13
C THR A 292 17.25 -24.08 17.06
N SER A 293 16.62 -24.94 17.84
CA SER A 293 15.17 -25.02 17.99
C SER A 293 14.64 -23.60 18.06
N VAL A 294 13.91 -23.18 17.03
CA VAL A 294 13.20 -21.90 17.08
C VAL A 294 12.37 -21.96 18.36
N PRO A 295 12.54 -21.02 19.30
CA PRO A 295 11.78 -21.04 20.55
C PRO A 295 10.30 -21.17 20.23
N CYS A 296 9.59 -22.12 20.85
CA CYS A 296 8.17 -22.34 20.57
C CYS A 296 7.31 -21.25 21.23
N GLU A 297 7.48 -20.02 20.78
CA GLU A 297 6.73 -18.84 21.20
C GLU A 297 6.41 -18.00 19.98
N ASP A 298 5.22 -17.41 19.95
CA ASP A 298 4.93 -16.40 18.93
C ASP A 298 5.83 -15.19 19.13
N ASP A 299 6.13 -14.50 18.04
CA ASP A 299 6.83 -13.23 18.11
C ASP A 299 6.01 -12.25 18.95
N LYS A 300 6.63 -11.73 20.02
CA LYS A 300 6.01 -10.82 20.98
C LYS A 300 5.34 -9.62 20.31
N LYS A 301 5.86 -9.15 19.18
CA LYS A 301 5.28 -8.06 18.38
C LYS A 301 3.94 -8.43 17.75
N TYR A 302 3.73 -9.71 17.45
CA TYR A 302 2.57 -10.21 16.70
C TYR A 302 1.61 -11.05 17.54
N VAL A 303 1.87 -11.29 18.83
CA VAL A 303 1.05 -12.12 19.74
C VAL A 303 -0.45 -11.82 19.65
N SER A 304 -0.86 -10.55 19.58
CA SER A 304 -2.27 -10.15 19.44
C SER A 304 -2.87 -10.58 18.09
N SER A 305 -2.11 -10.40 17.01
CA SER A 305 -2.46 -10.81 15.65
C SER A 305 -2.48 -12.33 15.51
N CYS A 306 -1.52 -13.03 16.12
CA CYS A 306 -1.45 -14.49 16.13
C CYS A 306 -2.70 -15.12 16.76
N ASN A 307 -3.08 -14.64 17.95
CA ASN A 307 -4.29 -15.08 18.63
C ASN A 307 -5.56 -14.82 17.81
N TYR A 308 -5.61 -13.67 17.13
CA TYR A 308 -6.72 -13.32 16.26
C TYR A 308 -6.80 -14.24 15.02
N TRP A 309 -5.66 -14.54 14.39
CA TRP A 309 -5.59 -15.42 13.23
C TRP A 309 -5.93 -16.88 13.56
N ALA A 310 -5.52 -17.38 14.73
CA ALA A 310 -5.93 -18.71 15.18
C ALA A 310 -7.44 -18.83 15.38
N LYS A 311 -8.09 -17.81 15.94
CA LYS A 311 -9.55 -17.80 16.15
C LYS A 311 -10.34 -17.89 14.84
N LEU A 312 -9.78 -17.35 13.76
CA LEU A 312 -10.39 -17.37 12.43
C LEU A 312 -9.97 -18.57 11.58
N ASN A 313 -9.35 -19.60 12.20
CA ASN A 313 -8.82 -20.78 11.54
C ASN A 313 -7.82 -20.46 10.40
N TYR A 314 -7.25 -19.25 10.43
CA TYR A 314 -6.26 -18.85 9.44
C TYR A 314 -5.00 -19.66 9.56
N CYS A 315 -4.76 -20.42 10.66
CA CYS A 315 -3.69 -21.40 10.85
C CYS A 315 -3.69 -22.59 9.88
N LYS A 316 -4.75 -22.80 9.08
CA LYS A 316 -4.82 -23.88 8.09
C LYS A 316 -4.69 -23.43 6.62
N HIS A 317 -4.85 -22.12 6.31
CA HIS A 317 -5.03 -21.64 4.92
C HIS A 317 -3.94 -20.69 4.32
N ASN A 318 -3.15 -19.98 5.12
CA ASN A 318 -2.04 -19.09 4.70
C ASN A 318 -0.70 -19.41 5.42
N GLN A 319 0.20 -20.14 4.77
CA GLN A 319 1.28 -20.88 5.42
C GLN A 319 2.44 -20.02 5.97
N LEU A 320 2.75 -18.88 5.33
CA LEU A 320 4.06 -18.26 5.49
C LEU A 320 4.23 -17.37 6.74
N MET A 321 3.33 -16.40 6.92
CA MET A 321 3.43 -15.45 8.05
C MET A 321 3.22 -16.14 9.39
N ARG A 322 2.50 -17.26 9.39
CA ARG A 322 2.13 -18.02 10.58
C ARG A 322 3.23 -18.96 11.06
N GLU A 323 3.90 -19.67 10.14
CA GLU A 323 5.03 -20.56 10.45
C GLU A 323 6.28 -19.77 10.89
N VAL A 324 6.28 -18.44 10.71
CA VAL A 324 7.39 -17.58 11.12
C VAL A 324 7.07 -16.77 12.38
N TYR A 325 5.90 -16.13 12.46
CA TYR A 325 5.58 -15.20 13.54
C TYR A 325 4.61 -15.74 14.59
N CYS A 326 3.80 -16.76 14.24
CA CYS A 326 2.72 -17.28 15.08
C CYS A 326 2.86 -18.78 15.32
N ILE A 327 4.09 -19.22 15.57
CA ILE A 327 4.48 -20.63 15.59
C ILE A 327 3.85 -21.42 16.74
N LYS A 328 3.69 -20.79 17.91
CA LYS A 328 3.06 -21.41 19.08
C LYS A 328 1.55 -21.45 18.87
N THR A 329 0.97 -20.32 18.49
CA THR A 329 -0.49 -20.19 18.32
C THR A 329 -1.03 -21.02 17.17
N CYS A 330 -0.25 -21.19 16.09
CA CYS A 330 -0.61 -22.07 14.99
C CYS A 330 -0.14 -23.52 15.14
N LYS A 331 0.44 -23.89 16.29
CA LYS A 331 0.90 -25.25 16.59
C LYS A 331 1.88 -25.81 15.55
N THR A 332 2.79 -24.97 15.06
CA THR A 332 3.78 -25.34 14.05
C THR A 332 5.19 -25.51 14.64
N CYS A 333 5.28 -25.70 15.96
CA CYS A 333 6.50 -26.12 16.64
C CYS A 333 6.60 -27.66 16.53
N TYR A 334 7.28 -28.16 15.51
CA TYR A 334 7.51 -29.60 15.32
C TYR A 334 8.98 -29.90 15.06
#